data_AF-A0A8J5I748-F1
#
_entry.id   AF-A0A8J5I748-F1
#
_cell.length_a   1.000
_cell.length_b   1.000
_cell.length_c   1.000
_cell.angle_alpha   90.00
_cell.angle_beta   90.00
_cell.angle_gamma   90.00
#
_symmetry.space_group_name_H-M   'P 1'
#
loop_
_entity.id
_entity.type
_entity.pdbx_description
1 polymer ?
#
loop_
_entity_poly.entity_id
_entity_poly.type
_entity_poly.pdbx_seq_one_letter_code
_entity_poly.pdbx_strand_id
1 'polypeptide(L)'
;MGLHASNSDGEYLADSSSSHWEMEPPRDSIIRTLLDFVFPCGFVDRDSSNQRGKRPGFYFLLNDVCIFRGEENVPGADLCLVRGELSEEMIWLYGKVPYVFGYAASGYQLNFIALFHDTSDWANVKSFTVGCFNLEHAS
;
A
#
# COMPACT_ATOMS: atom_id res chain seq x y z
N MET A 1 6.09 -41.91 38.83
CA MET A 1 7.49 -42.04 38.35
C MET A 1 7.49 -41.42 36.96
N GLY A 2 7.82 -40.14 36.81
CA GLY A 2 9.20 -39.64 36.67
C GLY A 2 9.71 -40.05 35.28
N LEU A 3 9.99 -39.16 34.33
CA LEU A 3 10.88 -38.01 34.46
C LEU A 3 10.52 -36.89 33.48
N HIS A 4 10.69 -35.67 33.98
CA HIS A 4 10.82 -34.41 33.25
C HIS A 4 12.13 -34.44 32.43
N ALA A 5 12.09 -33.98 31.18
CA ALA A 5 13.28 -33.48 30.49
C ALA A 5 12.84 -32.36 29.55
N SER A 6 12.96 -31.14 30.05
CA SER A 6 12.91 -29.91 29.28
C SER A 6 14.22 -29.81 28.51
N ASN A 7 14.18 -29.76 27.17
CA ASN A 7 15.26 -29.15 26.41
C ASN A 7 14.74 -27.86 25.81
N SER A 8 15.07 -26.79 26.52
CA SER A 8 15.36 -25.48 25.97
C SER A 8 16.40 -25.64 24.86
N ASP A 9 16.05 -25.25 23.65
CA ASP A 9 16.92 -24.51 22.73
C ASP A 9 16.02 -24.04 21.59
N GLY A 10 15.51 -22.81 21.77
CA GLY A 10 14.75 -22.11 20.76
C GLY A 10 15.69 -21.68 19.65
N GLU A 11 15.80 -22.49 18.60
CA GLU A 11 16.18 -21.98 17.29
C GLU A 11 14.89 -21.66 16.54
N TYR A 12 14.46 -20.39 16.67
CA TYR A 12 13.62 -19.79 15.67
C TYR A 12 14.42 -19.83 14.36
N LEU A 13 14.05 -20.76 13.47
CA LEU A 13 14.48 -20.72 12.08
C LEU A 13 13.92 -19.42 11.49
N ALA A 14 14.72 -18.36 11.54
CA ALA A 14 14.42 -17.13 10.84
C ALA A 14 14.34 -17.47 9.35
N ASP A 15 13.13 -17.34 8.80
CA ASP A 15 12.88 -17.45 7.37
C ASP A 15 13.84 -16.49 6.65
N SER A 16 14.86 -17.07 6.01
CA SER A 16 15.93 -16.30 5.37
C SER A 16 15.47 -15.60 4.10
N SER A 17 14.21 -15.78 3.68
CA SER A 17 13.57 -14.95 2.67
C SER A 17 13.22 -13.55 3.18
N SER A 18 13.30 -13.33 4.50
CA SER A 18 12.88 -12.11 5.19
C SER A 18 13.87 -10.93 5.10
N SER A 19 15.10 -11.13 4.65
CA SER A 19 16.15 -10.11 4.81
C SER A 19 16.48 -9.32 3.55
N HIS A 20 15.97 -9.74 2.38
CA HIS A 20 16.30 -9.10 1.10
C HIS A 20 15.39 -7.91 0.77
N TRP A 21 14.15 -7.91 1.25
CA TRP A 21 13.16 -6.87 0.95
C TRP A 21 13.28 -5.62 1.85
N GLU A 22 14.06 -5.66 2.94
CA GLU A 22 14.33 -4.48 3.78
C GLU A 22 15.32 -3.50 3.13
N MET A 23 16.00 -3.92 2.05
CA MET A 23 17.09 -3.17 1.42
C MET A 23 16.68 -2.44 0.12
N GLU A 24 15.51 -2.73 -0.44
CA GLU A 24 14.98 -1.99 -1.58
C GLU A 24 14.23 -0.74 -1.07
N PRO A 25 14.52 0.47 -1.61
CA PRO A 25 13.73 1.64 -1.27
C PRO A 25 12.26 1.36 -1.65
N PRO A 26 11.30 1.66 -0.76
CA PRO A 26 9.92 1.32 -1.03
C PRO A 26 9.44 2.02 -2.31
N ARG A 27 8.58 1.35 -3.08
CA ARG A 27 8.20 1.79 -4.43
C ARG A 27 7.38 3.07 -4.43
N ASP A 28 6.76 3.37 -3.30
CA ASP A 28 6.17 4.69 -3.05
C ASP A 28 7.17 5.84 -3.24
N SER A 29 8.49 5.63 -3.15
CA SER A 29 9.51 6.66 -3.40
C SER A 29 9.49 7.20 -4.83
N ILE A 30 9.28 6.34 -5.84
CA ILE A 30 9.18 6.75 -7.24
C ILE A 30 7.88 7.53 -7.46
N ILE A 31 6.78 7.00 -6.91
CA ILE A 31 5.46 7.65 -6.95
C ILE A 31 5.53 9.02 -6.26
N ARG A 32 6.15 9.08 -5.09
CA ARG A 32 6.38 10.30 -4.32
C ARG A 32 7.23 11.29 -5.09
N THR A 33 8.33 10.85 -5.71
CA THR A 33 9.17 11.73 -6.52
C THR A 33 8.38 12.36 -7.67
N LEU A 34 7.54 11.58 -8.35
CA LEU A 34 6.65 12.10 -9.38
C LEU A 34 5.63 13.09 -8.82
N LEU A 35 4.98 12.76 -7.70
CA LEU A 35 3.99 13.62 -7.08
C LEU A 35 4.59 14.92 -6.54
N ASP A 36 5.79 14.88 -5.95
CA ASP A 36 6.54 16.05 -5.49
C ASP A 36 6.95 16.94 -6.68
N PHE A 37 7.29 16.35 -7.83
CA PHE A 37 7.58 17.08 -9.07
C PHE A 37 6.33 17.75 -9.66
N VAL A 38 5.21 17.04 -9.73
CA VAL A 38 3.96 17.54 -10.34
C VAL A 38 3.23 18.52 -9.40
N PHE A 39 3.30 18.28 -8.09
CA PHE A 39 2.60 19.04 -7.06
C PHE A 39 3.57 19.47 -5.94
N PRO A 40 4.41 20.51 -6.16
CA PRO A 40 5.44 20.93 -5.21
C PRO A 40 4.94 21.36 -3.82
N CYS A 41 3.64 21.69 -3.71
CA CYS A 41 2.99 22.10 -2.46
C CYS A 41 2.19 20.96 -1.80
N GLY A 42 2.32 19.73 -2.29
CA GLY A 42 1.64 18.58 -1.72
C GLY A 42 2.29 18.07 -0.44
N PHE A 43 1.53 17.28 0.30
CA PHE A 43 1.96 16.63 1.53
C PHE A 43 1.81 15.12 1.38
N VAL A 44 2.89 14.39 1.67
CA VAL A 44 2.91 12.92 1.70
C VAL A 44 3.01 12.50 3.15
N ASP A 45 2.21 11.50 3.52
CA ASP A 45 2.44 10.77 4.76
C ASP A 45 2.24 9.27 4.51
N ARG A 46 3.14 8.51 5.13
CA ARG A 46 3.19 7.06 5.09
C ARG A 46 2.93 6.62 6.52
N ASP A 47 1.77 6.04 6.76
CA ASP A 47 1.40 5.66 8.11
C ASP A 47 2.22 4.43 8.54
N SER A 48 3.39 4.68 9.13
CA SER A 48 4.29 3.65 9.64
C SER A 48 3.99 3.30 11.11
N SER A 49 2.86 3.76 11.66
CA SER A 49 2.60 3.71 13.10
C SER A 49 1.43 2.77 13.43
N ASN A 50 1.66 1.89 14.41
CA ASN A 50 0.77 0.86 14.95
C ASN A 50 -0.56 1.38 15.58
N GLN A 51 -1.31 2.26 14.92
CA GLN A 51 -2.53 2.85 15.47
C GLN A 51 -3.77 2.47 14.64
N ARG A 52 -4.37 1.34 15.04
CA ARG A 52 -5.80 1.01 14.92
C ARG A 52 -6.43 1.21 13.53
N GLY A 53 -6.28 0.18 12.70
CA GLY A 53 -7.14 -0.08 11.56
C GLY A 53 -6.32 -0.28 10.30
N LYS A 54 -6.53 -1.43 9.66
CA LYS A 54 -6.25 -1.71 8.26
C LYS A 54 -6.61 -0.49 7.39
N ARG A 55 -5.61 0.28 6.99
CA ARG A 55 -5.74 1.48 6.18
C ARG A 55 -4.60 1.47 5.17
N PRO A 56 -4.84 1.94 3.94
CA PRO A 56 -3.79 1.96 2.92
C PRO A 56 -2.55 2.72 3.38
N GLY A 57 -1.38 2.13 3.18
CA GLY A 57 -0.11 2.61 3.75
C GLY A 57 0.36 3.99 3.26
N PHE A 58 -0.08 4.43 2.08
CA PHE A 58 0.34 5.71 1.47
C PHE A 58 -0.84 6.65 1.23
N TYR A 59 -0.66 7.95 1.49
CA TYR A 59 -1.55 8.99 0.99
C TYR A 59 -0.84 10.29 0.61
N PHE A 60 -1.44 11.00 -0.34
CA PHE A 60 -0.98 12.31 -0.83
C PHE A 60 -2.10 13.34 -0.73
N LEU A 61 -1.85 14.41 0.02
CA LEU A 61 -2.74 15.56 0.16
C LEU A 61 -2.26 16.72 -0.72
N LEU A 62 -3.21 17.39 -1.37
CA LEU A 62 -3.01 18.66 -2.04
C LEU A 62 -4.04 19.66 -1.48
N ASN A 63 -3.58 20.71 -0.80
CA ASN A 63 -4.45 21.69 -0.13
C ASN A 63 -5.51 21.02 0.77
N ASP A 64 -5.08 20.11 1.65
CA ASP A 64 -5.92 19.31 2.56
C ASP A 64 -6.92 18.34 1.89
N VAL A 65 -6.84 18.18 0.56
CA VAL A 65 -7.62 17.17 -0.19
C VAL A 65 -6.73 15.98 -0.52
N CYS A 66 -7.12 14.78 -0.09
CA CYS A 66 -6.43 13.57 -0.51
C CYS A 66 -6.75 13.24 -1.96
N ILE A 67 -5.73 13.28 -2.81
CA ILE A 67 -5.88 13.01 -4.25
C ILE A 67 -5.20 11.71 -4.67
N PHE A 68 -4.37 11.12 -3.81
CA PHE A 68 -3.68 9.86 -4.08
C PHE A 68 -3.67 8.93 -2.86
N ARG A 69 -3.89 7.63 -3.08
CA ARG A 69 -3.71 6.55 -2.08
C ARG A 69 -2.83 5.44 -2.64
N GLY A 70 -2.16 4.68 -1.79
CA GLY A 70 -1.33 3.57 -2.24
C GLY A 70 -1.33 2.41 -1.28
N GLU A 71 -1.21 1.22 -1.85
CA GLU A 71 -0.91 -0.01 -1.14
C GLU A 71 0.27 -0.73 -1.81
N GLU A 72 1.18 -1.24 -1.00
CA GLU A 72 2.38 -1.95 -1.46
C GLU A 72 2.53 -3.23 -0.66
N ASN A 73 2.78 -4.33 -1.36
CA ASN A 73 2.99 -5.63 -0.73
C ASN A 73 4.31 -6.25 -1.22
N VAL A 74 4.72 -7.34 -0.57
CA VAL A 74 5.99 -8.02 -0.85
C VAL A 74 6.09 -8.42 -2.34
N PRO A 75 7.30 -8.42 -2.94
CA PRO A 75 7.49 -8.82 -4.32
C PRO A 75 6.90 -10.21 -4.62
N GLY A 76 6.11 -10.30 -5.69
CA GLY A 76 5.45 -11.54 -6.10
C GLY A 76 4.04 -11.72 -5.53
N ALA A 77 3.57 -10.82 -4.67
CA ALA A 77 2.16 -10.74 -4.27
C ALA A 77 1.24 -10.47 -5.48
N ASP A 78 0.03 -11.04 -5.46
CA ASP A 78 -0.98 -10.81 -6.49
C ASP A 78 -1.51 -9.38 -6.43
N LEU A 79 -1.28 -8.59 -7.47
CA LEU A 79 -1.77 -7.21 -7.57
C LEU A 79 -3.29 -7.07 -7.49
N CYS A 80 -4.07 -8.13 -7.80
CA CYS A 80 -5.51 -8.11 -7.58
C CYS A 80 -5.85 -8.11 -6.09
N LEU A 81 -5.09 -8.85 -5.28
CA LEU A 81 -5.24 -8.89 -3.83
C LEU A 81 -4.81 -7.54 -3.23
N VAL A 82 -3.65 -7.02 -3.61
CA VAL A 82 -3.15 -5.71 -3.12
C VAL A 82 -4.13 -4.57 -3.44
N ARG A 83 -4.72 -4.56 -4.64
CA ARG A 83 -5.79 -3.62 -5.00
C ARG A 83 -7.06 -3.84 -4.17
N GLY A 84 -7.39 -5.11 -3.88
CA GLY A 84 -8.50 -5.49 -3.02
C GLY A 84 -8.33 -4.90 -1.62
N GLU A 85 -7.16 -5.12 -1.01
CA GLU A 85 -6.76 -4.55 0.29
C GLU A 85 -6.89 -3.02 0.27
N LEU A 86 -6.34 -2.35 -0.75
CA LEU A 86 -6.48 -0.90 -0.92
C LEU A 86 -7.95 -0.43 -0.91
N SER A 87 -8.87 -1.20 -1.51
CA SER A 87 -10.29 -0.84 -1.59
C SER A 87 -11.04 -1.16 -0.30
N GLU A 88 -10.83 -2.35 0.26
CA GLU A 88 -11.48 -2.83 1.49
C GLU A 88 -11.09 -2.02 2.72
N GLU A 89 -9.85 -1.53 2.76
CA GLU A 89 -9.29 -0.80 3.89
C GLU A 89 -9.51 0.72 3.78
N MET A 90 -10.06 1.19 2.65
CA MET A 90 -10.28 2.61 2.41
C MET A 90 -11.59 3.11 3.03
N ILE A 91 -11.45 4.00 4.00
CA ILE A 91 -12.57 4.81 4.51
C ILE A 91 -12.70 6.07 3.65
N TRP A 92 -13.88 6.28 3.06
CA TRP A 92 -14.13 7.44 2.21
C TRP A 92 -14.40 8.71 3.02
N LEU A 93 -13.40 9.59 3.12
CA LEU A 93 -13.49 10.86 3.87
C LEU A 93 -13.34 12.11 2.99
N TYR A 94 -13.36 11.94 1.66
CA TYR A 94 -12.96 12.97 0.70
C TYR A 94 -14.12 13.80 0.14
N GLY A 95 -15.29 13.71 0.79
CA GLY A 95 -16.51 14.37 0.33
C GLY A 95 -17.02 13.78 -0.99
N LYS A 96 -17.53 14.64 -1.87
CA LYS A 96 -18.21 14.26 -3.12
C LYS A 96 -17.29 14.21 -4.35
N VAL A 97 -16.00 13.94 -4.17
CA VAL A 97 -15.10 13.76 -5.31
C VAL A 97 -15.49 12.50 -6.09
N PRO A 98 -15.47 12.51 -7.44
CA PRO A 98 -15.93 11.36 -8.23
C PRO A 98 -15.00 10.15 -8.11
N TYR A 99 -13.73 10.40 -7.83
CA TYR A 99 -12.73 9.36 -7.57
C TYR A 99 -11.52 9.96 -6.82
N VAL A 100 -10.72 9.08 -6.23
CA VAL A 100 -9.37 9.34 -5.73
C VAL A 100 -8.42 8.46 -6.55
N PHE A 101 -7.30 9.00 -7.01
CA PHE A 101 -6.31 8.18 -7.71
C PHE A 101 -5.56 7.30 -6.71
N GLY A 102 -4.99 6.21 -7.20
CA GLY A 102 -4.08 5.44 -6.37
C GLY A 102 -3.28 4.41 -7.13
N TYR A 103 -2.54 3.62 -6.36
CA TYR A 103 -1.75 2.53 -6.90
C TYR A 103 -1.74 1.29 -6.00
N ALA A 104 -1.56 0.14 -6.62
CA ALA A 104 -1.22 -1.11 -5.96
C ALA A 104 0.13 -1.59 -6.51
N ALA A 105 1.06 -1.95 -5.63
CA ALA A 105 2.42 -2.36 -6.01
C ALA A 105 2.82 -3.71 -5.42
N SER A 106 3.56 -4.49 -6.21
CA SER A 106 4.18 -5.76 -5.82
C SER A 106 5.51 -5.91 -6.58
N GLY A 107 6.62 -5.72 -5.87
CA GLY A 107 7.94 -5.67 -6.52
C GLY A 107 8.04 -4.53 -7.54
N TYR A 108 8.29 -4.85 -8.81
CA TYR A 108 8.32 -3.85 -9.90
C TYR A 108 6.97 -3.66 -10.60
N GLN A 109 5.97 -4.48 -10.26
CA GLN A 109 4.66 -4.40 -10.88
C GLN A 109 3.82 -3.34 -10.18
N LEU A 110 3.20 -2.47 -10.97
CA LEU A 110 2.41 -1.33 -10.50
C LEU A 110 1.10 -1.26 -11.27
N ASN A 111 -0.02 -1.23 -10.55
CA ASN A 111 -1.32 -0.89 -11.11
C ASN A 111 -1.69 0.52 -10.68
N PHE A 112 -1.94 1.42 -11.64
CA PHE A 112 -2.65 2.67 -11.38
C PHE A 112 -4.15 2.43 -11.36
N ILE A 113 -4.81 3.06 -10.39
CA ILE A 113 -6.17 2.76 -9.99
C ILE A 113 -6.95 4.07 -9.82
N ALA A 114 -8.22 4.04 -10.17
CA ALA A 114 -9.21 5.01 -9.72
C ALA A 114 -10.09 4.35 -8.65
N LEU A 115 -10.14 4.95 -7.46
CA LEU A 115 -10.95 4.53 -6.32
C LEU A 115 -12.20 5.39 -6.28
N PHE A 116 -13.36 4.79 -6.16
CA PHE A 116 -14.65 5.49 -6.15
C PHE A 116 -15.62 4.77 -5.23
N HIS A 117 -16.55 5.52 -4.64
CA HIS A 117 -17.61 4.94 -3.81
C HIS A 117 -18.94 4.97 -4.54
N ASP A 118 -19.86 4.09 -4.13
CA ASP A 118 -21.25 4.24 -4.53
C ASP A 118 -21.87 5.41 -3.74
N THR A 119 -22.60 6.28 -4.44
CA THR A 119 -23.32 7.39 -3.79
C THR A 119 -24.32 6.93 -2.73
N SER A 120 -24.79 5.69 -2.82
CA SER A 120 -25.73 5.05 -1.90
C SER A 120 -25.07 4.29 -0.74
N ASP A 121 -23.78 3.95 -0.85
CA ASP A 121 -23.02 3.20 0.15
C ASP A 121 -21.57 3.71 0.24
N TRP A 122 -21.33 4.60 1.19
CA TRP A 122 -20.03 5.25 1.41
C TRP A 122 -18.99 4.32 2.04
N ALA A 123 -19.40 3.16 2.55
CA ALA A 123 -18.49 2.15 3.07
C ALA A 123 -17.95 1.23 1.96
N ASN A 124 -18.58 1.25 0.78
CA ASN A 124 -18.23 0.38 -0.34
C ASN A 124 -17.38 1.13 -1.36
N VAL A 125 -16.06 1.14 -1.12
CA VAL A 125 -15.09 1.63 -2.09
C VAL A 125 -14.80 0.54 -3.12
N LYS A 126 -14.89 0.94 -4.39
CA LYS A 126 -14.56 0.13 -5.54
C LYS A 126 -13.33 0.71 -6.23
N SER A 127 -12.62 -0.15 -6.95
CA SER A 127 -11.45 0.24 -7.72
C SER A 127 -11.60 -0.17 -9.19
N PHE A 128 -11.05 0.67 -10.06
CA PHE A 128 -10.88 0.39 -11.48
C PHE A 128 -9.41 0.59 -11.86
N THR A 129 -8.81 -0.39 -12.52
CA THR A 129 -7.42 -0.26 -12.99
C THR A 129 -7.36 0.62 -14.23
N VAL A 130 -6.65 1.74 -14.11
CA VAL A 130 -6.40 2.72 -15.18
C VAL A 130 -5.22 2.28 -16.05
N GLY A 131 -4.21 1.64 -15.47
CA GLY A 131 -3.05 1.14 -16.21
C GLY A 131 -2.19 0.18 -15.40
N CYS A 132 -1.44 -0.68 -16.08
CA CYS A 132 -0.51 -1.64 -15.49
C CYS A 132 0.89 -1.38 -16.03
N PHE A 133 1.88 -1.35 -15.15
CA PHE A 133 3.26 -1.01 -15.48
C PHE A 133 4.22 -2.00 -14.82
N ASN A 134 5.35 -2.25 -15.48
CA ASN A 134 6.50 -2.93 -14.89
C ASN A 134 7.67 -1.94 -14.88
N LEU A 135 8.15 -1.59 -13.69
CA LEU A 135 9.21 -0.62 -13.46
C LEU A 135 10.61 -1.24 -13.39
N GLU A 136 10.77 -2.54 -13.69
CA GLU A 136 12.06 -3.25 -13.62
C GLU A 136 13.16 -2.59 -14.46
N HIS A 137 12.78 -1.90 -15.54
CA HIS A 137 13.68 -1.18 -16.44
C HIS A 137 13.45 0.34 -16.44
N ALA A 138 12.72 0.86 -15.46
CA ALA A 138 12.48 2.30 -15.31
C ALA A 138 13.68 2.94 -14.62
N SER A 139 14.76 3.12 -15.38
CA SER A 139 16.01 3.78 -14.97
C SER A 139 16.46 4.77 -16.02
#